data_AF-A0A1M6PQI5-F1
#
_entry.id   AF-A0A1M6PQI5-F1
#
_cell.length_a   1.000
_cell.length_b   1.000
_cell.length_c   1.000
_cell.angle_alpha   90.00
_cell.angle_beta   90.00
_cell.angle_gamma   90.00
#
_symmetry.space_group_name_H-M   'P 1'
#
loop_
_entity.id
_entity.type
_entity.pdbx_description
1 polymer ?
#
loop_
_entity_poly.entity_id
_entity_poly.type
_entity_poly.pdbx_seq_one_letter_code
_entity_poly.pdbx_strand_id
1 'polypeptide(L)'
;MKKLLLFIYLFTCSILTFGQQEQSDTELIRIVLTNYIEGKINSDTARLSSAFHEKADFRYRDLKSGKLVIWPTADYVRSFTPGKKNNFKGKIISINIAGTAAQAKVDIMYPNATYADYMNLLKIDGKWAIANKVLGQHAIRRKVLFITTSHEKLGNSGEKTGYHFGEVAQAYKPFYEAGYDVDFASPKGGKTYHYGADMNNETDAWFMQNIEATDKLFNALRLSEIVPEKYDAVYFAGGHGVMWDLANHTTSEMITRKIYENNGIVGAVCHGPAAITNVKLSNGEFLVQGKVLTSFTNKEEKYIKLHKIVPFLLQDELERKGGVFKSVDNWQPNVQVDQRLVTGQNPASTGKLAEEMIRLLASKSDVK
;
A
#
# COMPACT_ATOMS: atom_id res chain seq x y z
N MET A 1 48.53 33.26 30.10
CA MET A 1 47.29 32.48 29.91
C MET A 1 46.04 33.33 30.20
N LYS A 2 45.63 34.27 29.33
CA LYS A 2 44.36 35.04 29.51
C LYS A 2 43.67 35.49 28.21
N LYS A 3 44.08 35.00 27.03
CA LYS A 3 43.48 35.40 25.73
C LYS A 3 42.79 34.28 24.93
N LEU A 4 42.65 33.07 25.49
CA LEU A 4 42.09 31.91 24.78
C LEU A 4 40.67 31.50 25.24
N LEU A 5 39.98 32.34 26.01
CA LEU A 5 38.63 32.04 26.53
C LEU A 5 37.49 32.76 25.79
N LEU A 6 37.77 33.66 24.85
CA LEU A 6 36.74 34.46 24.19
C LEU A 6 36.22 33.84 22.87
N PHE A 7 36.96 32.93 22.24
CA PHE A 7 36.59 32.36 20.94
C PHE A 7 35.60 31.18 21.03
N ILE A 8 35.59 30.45 22.15
CA ILE A 8 34.67 29.32 22.35
C ILE A 8 33.25 29.81 22.71
N TYR A 9 33.11 31.00 23.31
CA TYR A 9 31.81 31.57 23.67
C TYR A 9 31.05 32.15 22.46
N LEU A 10 31.75 32.61 21.42
CA LEU A 10 31.14 33.13 20.18
C LEU A 10 30.63 32.01 19.27
N PHE A 11 31.30 30.85 19.22
CA PHE A 11 30.88 29.72 18.39
C PHE A 11 29.69 28.97 18.99
N THR A 12 29.62 28.82 20.32
CA THR A 12 28.45 28.20 20.99
C THR A 12 27.23 29.10 21.00
N CYS A 13 27.40 30.42 21.17
CA CYS A 13 26.28 31.37 21.12
C CYS A 13 25.66 31.45 19.71
N SER A 14 26.49 31.40 18.66
CA SER A 14 26.03 31.39 17.26
C SER A 14 25.19 30.16 16.92
N ILE A 15 25.64 28.96 17.31
CA ILE A 15 24.92 27.70 17.04
C ILE A 15 23.59 27.65 17.81
N LEU A 16 23.55 28.16 19.05
CA LEU A 16 22.32 28.25 19.85
C LEU A 16 21.32 29.23 19.22
N THR A 17 21.77 30.40 18.73
CA THR A 17 20.89 31.35 18.03
C THR A 17 20.38 30.82 16.69
N PHE A 18 21.22 30.12 15.93
CA PHE A 18 20.81 29.50 14.66
C PHE A 18 19.77 28.41 14.88
N GLY A 19 19.98 27.50 15.84
CA GLY A 19 19.02 26.45 16.17
C GLY A 19 17.70 27.00 16.71
N GLN A 20 17.73 28.05 17.54
CA GLN A 20 16.53 28.70 18.06
C GLN A 20 15.77 29.47 16.97
N GLN A 21 16.49 30.13 16.05
CA GLN A 21 15.88 30.82 14.91
C GLN A 21 15.30 29.82 13.90
N GLU A 22 15.97 28.70 13.63
CA GLU A 22 15.49 27.66 12.73
C GLU A 22 14.25 26.94 13.30
N GLN A 23 14.23 26.70 14.61
CA GLN A 23 13.05 26.20 15.31
C GLN A 23 11.88 27.19 15.22
N SER A 24 12.14 28.48 15.41
CA SER A 24 11.14 29.56 15.24
C SER A 24 10.65 29.68 13.79
N ASP A 25 11.55 29.60 12.81
CA ASP A 25 11.21 29.66 11.39
C ASP A 25 10.42 28.42 10.94
N THR A 26 10.72 27.25 11.49
CA THR A 26 9.92 26.04 11.28
C THR A 26 8.48 26.22 11.75
N GLU A 27 8.26 26.81 12.93
CA GLU A 27 6.92 27.11 13.44
C GLU A 27 6.18 28.13 12.57
N LEU A 28 6.87 29.20 12.15
CA LEU A 28 6.28 30.20 11.26
C LEU A 28 5.91 29.61 9.89
N ILE A 29 6.75 28.76 9.31
CA ILE A 29 6.44 28.02 8.08
C ILE A 29 5.27 27.07 8.30
N ARG A 30 5.20 26.36 9.44
CA ARG A 30 4.04 25.51 9.77
C ARG A 30 2.75 26.30 9.83
N ILE A 31 2.76 27.54 10.33
CA ILE A 31 1.59 28.42 10.33
C ILE A 31 1.18 28.75 8.89
N VAL A 32 2.12 29.10 8.02
CA VAL A 32 1.86 29.36 6.59
C VAL A 32 1.24 28.14 5.90
N LEU A 33 1.83 26.95 6.09
CA LEU A 33 1.33 25.71 5.52
C LEU A 33 -0.04 25.30 6.10
N THR A 34 -0.28 25.58 7.38
CA THR A 34 -1.57 25.34 8.03
C THR A 34 -2.63 26.27 7.47
N ASN A 35 -2.31 27.55 7.24
CA ASN A 35 -3.22 28.49 6.58
C ASN A 35 -3.55 28.06 5.16
N TYR A 36 -2.57 27.54 4.42
CA TYR A 36 -2.81 26.92 3.12
C TYR A 36 -3.77 25.72 3.20
N ILE A 37 -3.53 24.78 4.12
CA ILE A 37 -4.35 23.56 4.27
C ILE A 37 -5.77 23.92 4.72
N GLU A 38 -5.91 24.65 5.82
CA GLU A 38 -7.21 25.02 6.40
C GLU A 38 -7.98 25.99 5.51
N GLY A 39 -7.28 26.90 4.82
CA GLY A 39 -7.86 27.78 3.80
C GLY A 39 -8.51 26.99 2.68
N LYS A 40 -7.84 25.93 2.20
CA LYS A 40 -8.43 25.01 1.22
C LYS A 40 -9.56 24.16 1.80
N ILE A 41 -9.43 23.62 3.01
CA ILE A 41 -10.47 22.77 3.63
C ILE A 41 -11.78 23.54 3.76
N ASN A 42 -11.71 24.79 4.21
CA ASN A 42 -12.89 25.60 4.51
C ASN A 42 -13.28 26.55 3.37
N SER A 43 -12.55 26.53 2.25
CA SER A 43 -12.62 27.54 1.19
C SER A 43 -12.55 28.97 1.74
N ASP A 44 -11.71 29.18 2.76
CA ASP A 44 -11.43 30.49 3.35
C ASP A 44 -10.37 31.19 2.50
N THR A 45 -10.85 32.03 1.58
CA THR A 45 -10.01 32.72 0.60
C THR A 45 -9.08 33.74 1.25
N ALA A 46 -9.44 34.32 2.40
CA ALA A 46 -8.59 35.26 3.13
C ALA A 46 -7.41 34.52 3.77
N ARG A 47 -7.69 33.38 4.41
CA ARG A 47 -6.66 32.51 4.99
C ARG A 47 -5.78 31.87 3.92
N LEU A 48 -6.36 31.49 2.78
CA LEU A 48 -5.60 30.95 1.66
C LEU A 48 -4.67 32.02 1.07
N SER A 49 -5.17 33.25 0.87
CA SER A 49 -4.37 34.37 0.36
C SER A 49 -3.20 34.72 1.26
N SER A 50 -3.38 34.65 2.59
CA SER A 50 -2.30 34.99 3.54
C SER A 50 -1.13 33.99 3.53
N ALA A 51 -1.31 32.80 2.97
CA ALA A 51 -0.25 31.80 2.86
C ALA A 51 0.71 32.08 1.68
N PHE A 52 0.29 32.86 0.68
CA PHE A 52 1.04 33.09 -0.55
C PHE A 52 1.59 34.50 -0.65
N HIS A 53 2.70 34.64 -1.36
CA HIS A 53 3.15 35.93 -1.85
C HIS A 53 2.25 36.39 -3.02
N GLU A 54 2.02 37.69 -3.18
CA GLU A 54 1.15 38.26 -4.22
C GLU A 54 1.53 37.86 -5.65
N LYS A 55 2.82 37.63 -5.89
CA LYS A 55 3.38 37.20 -7.19
C LYS A 55 3.58 35.69 -7.31
N ALA A 56 3.05 34.91 -6.37
CA ALA A 56 3.23 33.47 -6.40
C ALA A 56 2.46 32.83 -7.57
N ASP A 57 2.94 31.69 -8.02
CA ASP A 57 2.31 30.91 -9.08
C ASP A 57 2.19 29.42 -8.71
N PHE A 58 1.20 28.78 -9.32
CA PHE A 58 0.93 27.37 -9.21
C PHE A 58 1.20 26.66 -10.54
N ARG A 59 2.04 25.62 -10.51
CA ARG A 59 2.44 24.88 -11.70
C ARG A 59 1.99 23.44 -11.63
N TYR A 60 1.49 22.92 -12.75
CA TYR A 60 1.14 21.52 -12.87
C TYR A 60 1.18 21.07 -14.33
N ARG A 61 1.20 19.76 -14.56
CA ARG A 61 1.04 19.17 -15.89
C ARG A 61 -0.44 18.92 -16.12
N ASP A 62 -1.01 19.49 -17.18
CA ASP A 62 -2.36 19.16 -17.61
C ASP A 62 -2.41 17.68 -18.03
N LEU A 63 -3.34 16.90 -17.45
CA LEU A 63 -3.35 15.45 -17.65
C LEU A 63 -3.76 15.04 -19.07
N LYS A 64 -4.59 15.85 -19.73
CA LYS A 64 -5.10 15.55 -21.09
C LYS A 64 -4.08 15.89 -22.16
N SER A 65 -3.52 17.10 -22.12
CA SER A 65 -2.60 17.61 -23.12
C SER A 65 -1.13 17.34 -22.81
N GLY A 66 -0.81 17.02 -21.55
CA GLY A 66 0.54 16.83 -21.07
C GLY A 66 1.39 18.11 -20.97
N LYS A 67 0.79 19.28 -21.22
CA LYS A 67 1.48 20.57 -21.23
C LYS A 67 1.63 21.14 -19.82
N LEU A 68 2.66 21.97 -19.64
CA LEU A 68 2.84 22.77 -18.44
C LEU A 68 1.73 23.84 -18.37
N VAL A 69 1.08 23.91 -17.23
CA VAL A 69 0.17 25.01 -16.86
C VAL A 69 0.82 25.81 -15.75
N ILE A 70 0.81 27.14 -15.91
CA ILE A 70 1.19 28.11 -14.89
C ILE A 70 -0.07 28.91 -14.57
N TRP A 71 -0.50 28.85 -13.32
CA TRP A 71 -1.73 29.44 -12.84
C TRP A 71 -1.42 30.50 -11.77
N PRO A 72 -1.68 31.79 -12.01
CA PRO A 72 -1.47 32.82 -11.00
C PRO A 72 -2.24 32.53 -9.71
N THR A 73 -1.62 32.80 -8.56
CA THR A 73 -2.25 32.48 -7.27
C THR A 73 -3.57 33.22 -7.05
N ALA A 74 -3.69 34.45 -7.54
CA ALA A 74 -4.94 35.21 -7.43
C ALA A 74 -6.11 34.49 -8.13
N ASP A 75 -5.87 33.88 -9.29
CA ASP A 75 -6.88 33.10 -10.00
C ASP A 75 -7.18 31.77 -9.30
N TYR A 76 -6.15 31.11 -8.76
CA TYR A 76 -6.31 29.91 -7.95
C TYR A 76 -7.19 30.19 -6.72
N VAL A 77 -6.94 31.26 -5.97
CA VAL A 77 -7.77 31.64 -4.81
C VAL A 77 -9.20 31.95 -5.23
N ARG A 78 -9.40 32.67 -6.34
CA ARG A 78 -10.73 32.97 -6.89
C ARG A 78 -11.53 31.73 -7.29
N SER A 79 -10.88 30.60 -7.54
CA SER A 79 -11.56 29.34 -7.89
C SER A 79 -12.31 28.69 -6.72
N PHE A 80 -12.06 29.13 -5.48
CA PHE A 80 -12.73 28.61 -4.28
C PHE A 80 -14.05 29.33 -4.04
N THR A 81 -15.08 28.57 -3.67
CA THR A 81 -16.39 29.12 -3.24
C THR A 81 -16.38 29.34 -1.73
N PRO A 82 -16.44 30.59 -1.22
CA PRO A 82 -16.34 30.87 0.20
C PRO A 82 -17.35 30.08 1.05
N GLY A 83 -16.87 29.46 2.13
CA GLY A 83 -17.70 28.69 3.07
C GLY A 83 -18.04 27.26 2.63
N LYS A 84 -17.72 26.86 1.39
CA LYS A 84 -17.88 25.46 0.94
C LYS A 84 -16.75 24.61 1.52
N LYS A 85 -17.08 23.64 2.37
CA LYS A 85 -16.09 22.68 2.88
C LYS A 85 -15.67 21.69 1.79
N ASN A 86 -14.37 21.49 1.65
CA ASN A 86 -13.77 20.49 0.79
C ASN A 86 -13.42 19.24 1.61
N ASN A 87 -13.77 18.08 1.09
CA ASN A 87 -13.57 16.81 1.79
C ASN A 87 -12.18 16.22 1.47
N PHE A 88 -11.15 16.71 2.15
CA PHE A 88 -9.81 16.13 2.11
C PHE A 88 -9.08 16.32 3.46
N LYS A 89 -7.98 15.59 3.67
CA LYS A 89 -7.05 15.80 4.78
C LYS A 89 -5.72 16.36 4.26
N GLY A 90 -5.18 17.38 4.91
CA GLY A 90 -3.84 17.89 4.62
C GLY A 90 -2.81 17.37 5.62
N LYS A 91 -1.62 17.00 5.14
CA LYS A 91 -0.50 16.61 6.01
C LYS A 91 0.80 17.24 5.53
N ILE A 92 1.49 17.96 6.42
CA ILE A 92 2.85 18.44 6.17
C ILE A 92 3.80 17.22 6.28
N ILE A 93 4.49 16.91 5.19
CA ILE A 93 5.41 15.76 5.09
C ILE A 93 6.82 16.16 5.47
N SER A 94 7.31 17.28 4.95
CA SER A 94 8.65 17.79 5.22
C SER A 94 8.71 19.30 5.12
N ILE A 95 9.66 19.89 5.85
CA ILE A 95 10.08 21.29 5.77
C ILE A 95 11.60 21.27 5.81
N ASN A 96 12.25 21.82 4.79
CA ASN A 96 13.69 21.94 4.68
C ASN A 96 14.04 23.43 4.57
N ILE A 97 14.75 23.99 5.55
CA ILE A 97 15.06 25.43 5.63
C ILE A 97 16.51 25.65 5.23
N ALA A 98 16.75 26.71 4.45
CA ALA A 98 18.06 27.19 4.05
C ALA A 98 18.08 28.72 4.15
N GLY A 99 18.37 29.24 5.36
CA GLY A 99 18.40 30.67 5.63
C GLY A 99 17.04 31.34 5.38
N THR A 100 16.96 32.15 4.33
CA THR A 100 15.73 32.89 3.95
C THR A 100 14.84 32.14 2.96
N ALA A 101 15.20 30.90 2.59
CA ALA A 101 14.41 30.05 1.71
C ALA A 101 14.03 28.74 2.42
N ALA A 102 12.92 28.13 2.01
CA ALA A 102 12.54 26.81 2.47
C ALA A 102 11.82 26.03 1.37
N GLN A 103 11.91 24.71 1.43
CA GLN A 103 11.07 23.80 0.66
C GLN A 103 10.16 23.03 1.60
N ALA A 104 8.89 22.91 1.26
CA ALA A 104 7.95 22.06 1.98
C ALA A 104 7.24 21.10 1.04
N LYS A 105 6.92 19.91 1.54
CA LYS A 105 6.00 18.97 0.89
C LYS A 105 4.74 18.84 1.74
N VAL A 106 3.58 19.01 1.13
CA VAL A 106 2.27 18.82 1.75
C VAL A 106 1.47 17.81 0.92
N ASP A 107 0.98 16.75 1.56
CA ASP A 107 0.05 15.82 0.93
C ASP A 107 -1.39 16.27 1.19
N ILE A 108 -2.18 16.36 0.11
CA ILE A 108 -3.61 16.65 0.11
C ILE A 108 -4.35 15.37 -0.28
N MET A 109 -4.97 14.73 0.70
CA MET A 109 -5.58 13.40 0.58
C MET A 109 -7.10 13.53 0.47
N TYR A 110 -7.62 13.44 -0.75
CA TYR A 110 -9.05 13.25 -1.02
C TYR A 110 -9.41 11.76 -0.85
N PRO A 111 -10.69 11.40 -0.77
CA PRO A 111 -11.11 9.99 -0.69
C PRO A 111 -10.58 9.09 -1.81
N ASN A 112 -10.30 9.64 -3.00
CA ASN A 112 -9.94 8.90 -4.22
C ASN A 112 -8.58 9.31 -4.82
N ALA A 113 -7.90 10.32 -4.28
CA ALA A 113 -6.66 10.83 -4.85
C ALA A 113 -5.81 11.54 -3.79
N THR A 114 -4.50 11.38 -3.87
CA THR A 114 -3.56 12.21 -3.13
C THR A 114 -2.89 13.16 -4.11
N TYR A 115 -2.63 14.37 -3.65
CA TYR A 115 -1.84 15.33 -4.38
C TYR A 115 -0.67 15.74 -3.51
N ALA A 116 0.53 15.59 -4.03
CA ALA A 116 1.74 16.11 -3.40
C ALA A 116 1.95 17.55 -3.88
N ASP A 117 1.79 18.49 -2.96
CA ASP A 117 2.10 19.89 -3.20
C ASP A 117 3.54 20.16 -2.74
N TYR A 118 4.41 20.47 -3.70
CA TYR A 118 5.78 20.91 -3.45
C TYR A 118 5.80 22.44 -3.44
N MET A 119 6.23 23.03 -2.34
CA MET A 119 6.21 24.47 -2.13
C MET A 119 7.62 24.98 -1.91
N ASN A 120 7.98 26.07 -2.59
CA ASN A 120 9.13 26.86 -2.19
C ASN A 120 8.63 28.12 -1.49
N LEU A 121 9.18 28.40 -0.32
CA LEU A 121 8.86 29.54 0.52
C LEU A 121 10.06 30.47 0.62
N LEU A 122 9.78 31.76 0.76
CA LEU A 122 10.78 32.78 1.01
C LEU A 122 10.39 33.60 2.23
N LYS A 123 11.39 34.03 3.00
CA LYS A 123 11.24 35.00 4.07
C LYS A 123 11.46 36.40 3.50
N ILE A 124 10.36 37.14 3.32
CA ILE A 124 10.32 38.48 2.73
C ILE A 124 9.85 39.45 3.82
N ASP A 125 10.62 40.50 4.07
CA ASP A 125 10.34 41.48 5.14
C ASP A 125 10.05 40.84 6.51
N GLY A 126 10.81 39.78 6.83
CA GLY A 126 10.68 39.03 8.07
C GLY A 126 9.52 38.03 8.12
N LYS A 127 8.71 37.90 7.05
CA LYS A 127 7.55 37.01 6.98
C LYS A 127 7.75 35.90 5.95
N TRP A 128 7.41 34.67 6.34
CA TRP A 128 7.40 33.54 5.40
C TRP A 128 6.15 33.58 4.52
N ALA A 129 6.33 33.33 3.24
CA ALA A 129 5.24 33.18 2.29
C ALA A 129 5.59 32.13 1.22
N ILE A 130 4.58 31.44 0.71
CA ILE A 130 4.76 30.53 -0.44
C ILE A 130 5.02 31.38 -1.69
N ALA A 131 6.20 31.22 -2.28
CA ALA A 131 6.63 31.94 -3.47
C ALA A 131 6.24 31.20 -4.75
N ASN A 132 6.26 29.86 -4.74
CA ASN A 132 5.66 29.07 -5.81
C ASN A 132 5.23 27.70 -5.29
N LYS A 133 4.32 27.06 -6.05
CA LYS A 133 3.81 25.73 -5.76
C LYS A 133 3.82 24.88 -7.01
N VAL A 134 4.22 23.62 -6.89
CA VAL A 134 4.11 22.60 -7.96
C VAL A 134 3.23 21.45 -7.46
N LEU A 135 2.25 21.05 -8.27
CA LEU A 135 1.42 19.87 -8.03
C LEU A 135 2.02 18.63 -8.68
N GLY A 136 2.23 17.59 -7.89
CA GLY A 136 2.32 16.22 -8.38
C GLY A 136 1.09 15.45 -7.98
N GLN A 137 0.22 15.07 -8.92
CA GLN A 137 -0.81 14.08 -8.64
C GLN A 137 -0.15 12.71 -8.51
N HIS A 138 -0.34 12.08 -7.35
CA HIS A 138 -0.05 10.66 -7.20
C HIS A 138 -1.34 10.07 -6.67
N ALA A 139 -2.03 9.24 -7.45
CA ALA A 139 -3.24 8.56 -6.97
C ALA A 139 -3.00 8.04 -5.54
N ILE A 140 -4.02 8.04 -4.66
CA ILE A 140 -3.93 7.17 -3.49
C ILE A 140 -3.72 5.81 -4.10
N ARG A 141 -2.48 5.31 -4.04
CA ARG A 141 -2.20 3.95 -4.44
C ARG A 141 -2.90 3.14 -3.37
N ARG A 142 -4.12 2.71 -3.69
CA ARG A 142 -4.87 1.79 -2.85
C ARG A 142 -3.93 0.63 -2.53
N LYS A 143 -3.84 0.30 -1.26
CA LYS A 143 -2.82 -0.64 -0.80
C LYS A 143 -3.37 -2.05 -0.81
N VAL A 144 -2.60 -2.98 -1.36
CA VAL A 144 -2.89 -4.41 -1.35
C VAL A 144 -1.79 -5.11 -0.56
N LEU A 145 -2.19 -5.90 0.43
CA LEU A 145 -1.25 -6.68 1.23
C LEU A 145 -1.06 -8.05 0.60
N PHE A 146 0.14 -8.36 0.12
CA PHE A 146 0.51 -9.69 -0.34
C PHE A 146 1.12 -10.46 0.83
N ILE A 147 0.56 -11.60 1.19
CA ILE A 147 1.07 -12.46 2.25
C ILE A 147 1.64 -13.74 1.65
N THR A 148 2.89 -14.06 2.01
CA THR A 148 3.57 -15.31 1.66
C THR A 148 3.93 -16.10 2.92
N THR A 149 4.10 -17.41 2.78
CA THR A 149 4.64 -18.28 3.85
C THR A 149 6.10 -17.92 4.17
N SER A 150 6.54 -18.19 5.41
CA SER A 150 7.94 -18.23 5.85
C SER A 150 8.41 -19.67 6.16
N HIS A 151 7.66 -20.68 5.72
CA HIS A 151 7.92 -22.09 5.99
C HIS A 151 8.72 -22.73 4.85
N GLU A 152 9.83 -23.38 5.21
CA GLU A 152 10.79 -23.87 4.21
C GLU A 152 10.92 -25.40 4.11
N LYS A 153 10.23 -26.16 4.97
CA LYS A 153 10.34 -27.62 5.03
C LYS A 153 9.05 -28.29 4.54
N LEU A 154 9.16 -29.26 3.65
CA LEU A 154 7.99 -30.01 3.18
C LEU A 154 7.68 -31.15 4.16
N GLY A 155 7.13 -30.79 5.33
CA GLY A 155 6.87 -31.73 6.42
C GLY A 155 8.13 -32.49 6.84
N ASN A 156 8.00 -33.82 6.96
CA ASN A 156 9.09 -34.72 7.33
C ASN A 156 9.77 -35.39 6.12
N SER A 157 9.54 -34.89 4.90
CA SER A 157 10.08 -35.49 3.67
C SER A 157 11.59 -35.32 3.50
N GLY A 158 12.18 -34.32 4.16
CA GLY A 158 13.55 -33.87 3.92
C GLY A 158 13.68 -32.83 2.81
N GLU A 159 12.63 -32.60 2.02
CA GLU A 159 12.60 -31.64 0.92
C GLU A 159 12.26 -30.21 1.39
N LYS A 160 12.64 -29.23 0.56
CA LYS A 160 12.26 -27.83 0.78
C LYS A 160 10.90 -27.51 0.18
N THR A 161 10.23 -26.52 0.78
CA THR A 161 9.05 -25.87 0.23
C THR A 161 9.11 -24.37 0.51
N GLY A 162 8.12 -23.62 0.05
CA GLY A 162 8.01 -22.18 0.25
C GLY A 162 6.75 -21.66 -0.40
N TYR A 163 6.76 -20.36 -0.74
CA TYR A 163 5.75 -19.81 -1.63
C TYR A 163 6.07 -20.14 -3.09
N HIS A 164 5.03 -20.17 -3.94
CA HIS A 164 5.21 -20.32 -5.38
C HIS A 164 5.51 -18.94 -6.02
N PHE A 165 6.68 -18.76 -6.60
CA PHE A 165 7.14 -17.47 -7.14
C PHE A 165 6.25 -16.97 -8.28
N GLY A 166 5.90 -17.82 -9.24
CA GLY A 166 4.97 -17.43 -10.31
C GLY A 166 3.61 -16.94 -9.81
N GLU A 167 3.14 -17.43 -8.64
CA GLU A 167 1.87 -16.96 -8.06
C GLU A 167 2.01 -15.58 -7.40
N VAL A 168 3.22 -15.19 -7.00
CA VAL A 168 3.54 -13.84 -6.55
C VAL A 168 3.67 -12.91 -7.75
N ALA A 169 4.51 -13.27 -8.73
CA ALA A 169 4.82 -12.41 -9.87
C ALA A 169 3.59 -12.13 -10.74
N GLN A 170 2.82 -13.18 -11.07
CA GLN A 170 1.63 -13.06 -11.93
C GLN A 170 0.47 -12.33 -11.26
N ALA A 171 0.41 -12.31 -9.93
CA ALA A 171 -0.55 -11.47 -9.21
C ALA A 171 -0.05 -10.03 -9.08
N TYR A 172 1.23 -9.83 -8.76
CA TYR A 172 1.79 -8.50 -8.48
C TYR A 172 1.76 -7.59 -9.70
N LYS A 173 2.18 -8.09 -10.88
CA LYS A 173 2.33 -7.26 -12.08
C LYS A 173 1.01 -6.54 -12.48
N PRO A 174 -0.15 -7.20 -12.53
CA PRO A 174 -1.43 -6.52 -12.77
C PRO A 174 -1.75 -5.42 -11.75
N PHE A 175 -1.51 -5.64 -10.45
CA PHE A 175 -1.74 -4.62 -9.42
C PHE A 175 -0.80 -3.43 -9.60
N TYR A 176 0.47 -3.69 -9.91
CA TYR A 176 1.47 -2.67 -10.19
C TYR A 176 1.07 -1.82 -11.41
N GLU A 177 0.69 -2.46 -12.52
CA GLU A 177 0.26 -1.78 -13.75
C GLU A 177 -1.04 -0.99 -13.56
N ALA A 178 -1.94 -1.49 -12.71
CA ALA A 178 -3.17 -0.79 -12.33
C ALA A 178 -2.96 0.33 -11.28
N GLY A 179 -1.71 0.58 -10.85
CA GLY A 179 -1.35 1.69 -9.97
C GLY A 179 -1.62 1.47 -8.48
N TYR A 180 -1.82 0.22 -8.05
CA TYR A 180 -1.91 -0.13 -6.62
C TYR A 180 -0.52 -0.15 -5.99
N ASP A 181 -0.46 0.13 -4.69
CA ASP A 181 0.76 -0.05 -3.91
C ASP A 181 0.68 -1.39 -3.21
N VAL A 182 1.66 -2.25 -3.45
CA VAL A 182 1.69 -3.60 -2.87
C VAL A 182 2.77 -3.62 -1.81
N ASP A 183 2.37 -3.99 -0.59
CA ASP A 183 3.30 -4.37 0.48
C ASP A 183 3.34 -5.90 0.59
N PHE A 184 4.52 -6.46 0.84
CA PHE A 184 4.66 -7.88 1.14
C PHE A 184 4.78 -8.09 2.64
N ALA A 185 4.20 -9.18 3.14
CA ALA A 185 4.36 -9.62 4.50
C ALA A 185 4.44 -11.14 4.61
N SER A 186 5.07 -11.61 5.68
CA SER A 186 5.12 -13.04 6.02
C SER A 186 5.21 -13.22 7.54
N PRO A 187 4.93 -14.42 8.08
CA PRO A 187 5.01 -14.66 9.52
C PRO A 187 6.33 -14.19 10.16
N LYS A 188 7.47 -14.41 9.49
CA LYS A 188 8.80 -14.02 10.00
C LYS A 188 9.35 -12.71 9.41
N GLY A 189 8.69 -12.17 8.38
CA GLY A 189 9.24 -11.09 7.56
C GLY A 189 10.48 -11.52 6.78
N GLY A 190 11.00 -10.60 5.98
CA GLY A 190 12.19 -10.79 5.16
C GLY A 190 12.04 -11.88 4.09
N LYS A 191 13.18 -12.19 3.47
CA LYS A 191 13.27 -13.21 2.42
C LYS A 191 13.12 -14.62 2.98
N THR A 192 12.40 -15.45 2.24
CA THR A 192 12.24 -16.88 2.50
C THR A 192 12.30 -17.66 1.20
N TYR A 193 12.48 -18.99 1.29
CA TYR A 193 12.56 -19.88 0.16
C TYR A 193 11.32 -19.81 -0.74
N HIS A 194 11.53 -19.94 -2.04
CA HIS A 194 10.50 -20.06 -3.05
C HIS A 194 10.86 -21.10 -4.09
N TYR A 195 9.85 -21.57 -4.81
CA TYR A 195 9.99 -22.42 -5.97
C TYR A 195 9.04 -21.97 -7.09
N GLY A 196 9.14 -22.57 -8.27
CA GLY A 196 8.23 -22.27 -9.38
C GLY A 196 8.46 -20.90 -10.02
N ALA A 197 9.71 -20.42 -9.99
CA ALA A 197 10.14 -19.30 -10.83
C ALA A 197 10.50 -19.82 -12.22
N ASP A 198 9.96 -19.21 -13.27
CA ASP A 198 10.28 -19.53 -14.66
C ASP A 198 10.77 -18.28 -15.40
N MET A 199 12.07 -18.19 -15.64
CA MET A 199 12.65 -17.02 -16.33
C MET A 199 12.30 -16.94 -17.82
N ASN A 200 11.68 -17.98 -18.40
CA ASN A 200 11.09 -17.90 -19.73
C ASN A 200 9.69 -17.28 -19.70
N ASN A 201 9.05 -17.21 -18.53
CA ASN A 201 7.83 -16.45 -18.34
C ASN A 201 8.16 -14.96 -18.22
N GLU A 202 7.62 -14.14 -19.12
CA GLU A 202 7.90 -12.71 -19.16
C GLU A 202 7.54 -11.98 -17.87
N THR A 203 6.52 -12.44 -17.14
CA THR A 203 6.08 -11.80 -15.89
C THR A 203 7.02 -12.12 -14.74
N ASP A 204 7.47 -13.38 -14.62
CA ASP A 204 8.45 -13.79 -13.63
C ASP A 204 9.80 -13.08 -13.87
N ALA A 205 10.26 -13.06 -15.12
CA ALA A 205 11.48 -12.36 -15.52
C ALA A 205 11.41 -10.86 -15.26
N TRP A 206 10.27 -10.22 -15.59
CA TRP A 206 10.03 -8.81 -15.29
C TRP A 206 10.05 -8.54 -13.79
N PHE A 207 9.42 -9.39 -12.97
CA PHE A 207 9.39 -9.22 -11.52
C PHE A 207 10.81 -9.23 -10.96
N MET A 208 11.63 -10.20 -11.35
CA MET A 208 13.03 -10.33 -10.89
C MET A 208 13.91 -9.15 -11.30
N GLN A 209 13.61 -8.49 -12.43
CA GLN A 209 14.35 -7.32 -12.91
C GLN A 209 13.83 -6.00 -12.32
N ASN A 210 12.62 -5.99 -11.76
CA ASN A 210 12.02 -4.82 -11.14
C ASN A 210 12.54 -4.67 -9.70
N ILE A 211 13.39 -3.65 -9.48
CA ILE A 211 14.02 -3.37 -8.18
C ILE A 211 12.97 -3.09 -7.09
N GLU A 212 11.89 -2.34 -7.40
CA GLU A 212 10.85 -2.05 -6.41
C GLU A 212 10.12 -3.34 -5.98
N ALA A 213 9.76 -4.19 -6.94
CA ALA A 213 9.04 -5.44 -6.66
C ALA A 213 9.90 -6.42 -5.86
N THR A 214 11.15 -6.62 -6.28
CA THR A 214 12.10 -7.52 -5.60
C THR A 214 12.50 -7.02 -4.22
N ASP A 215 12.77 -5.71 -4.06
CA ASP A 215 13.10 -5.13 -2.76
C ASP A 215 11.96 -5.33 -1.77
N LYS A 216 10.72 -5.01 -2.17
CA LYS A 216 9.53 -5.21 -1.32
C LYS A 216 9.32 -6.67 -0.93
N LEU A 217 9.51 -7.62 -1.86
CA LEU A 217 9.37 -9.06 -1.56
C LEU A 217 10.48 -9.57 -0.62
N PHE A 218 11.74 -9.18 -0.85
CA PHE A 218 12.88 -9.65 -0.05
C PHE A 218 12.97 -8.96 1.32
N ASN A 219 12.39 -7.77 1.45
CA ASN A 219 12.25 -7.03 2.70
C ASN A 219 10.80 -7.05 3.20
N ALA A 220 10.10 -8.17 2.99
CA ALA A 220 8.72 -8.34 3.46
C ALA A 220 8.57 -8.01 4.96
N LEU A 221 7.48 -7.34 5.30
CA LEU A 221 7.14 -7.00 6.69
C LEU A 221 6.81 -8.27 7.49
N ARG A 222 7.02 -8.23 8.80
CA ARG A 222 6.43 -9.23 9.71
C ARG A 222 4.94 -8.99 9.81
N LEU A 223 4.15 -10.06 9.91
CA LEU A 223 2.70 -9.92 10.14
C LEU A 223 2.37 -9.05 11.37
N SER A 224 3.21 -9.05 12.40
CA SER A 224 3.02 -8.20 13.59
C SER A 224 3.16 -6.70 13.33
N GLU A 225 3.75 -6.29 12.19
CA GLU A 225 3.97 -4.89 11.82
C GLU A 225 2.83 -4.32 10.95
N ILE A 226 1.91 -5.19 10.54
CA ILE A 226 0.80 -4.83 9.66
C ILE A 226 -0.26 -4.06 10.44
N VAL A 227 -0.66 -2.92 9.86
CA VAL A 227 -1.82 -2.13 10.27
C VAL A 227 -2.94 -2.37 9.25
N PRO A 228 -3.91 -3.27 9.53
CA PRO A 228 -4.90 -3.73 8.56
C PRO A 228 -5.72 -2.62 7.91
N GLU A 229 -5.97 -1.54 8.65
CA GLU A 229 -6.78 -0.40 8.23
C GLU A 229 -6.16 0.39 7.06
N LYS A 230 -4.89 0.14 6.72
CA LYS A 230 -4.21 0.72 5.57
C LYS A 230 -4.52 0.02 4.25
N TYR A 231 -5.09 -1.18 4.29
CA TYR A 231 -5.21 -2.05 3.11
C TYR A 231 -6.65 -2.18 2.64
N ASP A 232 -6.81 -2.11 1.32
CA ASP A 232 -8.07 -2.30 0.62
C ASP A 232 -8.32 -3.77 0.24
N ALA A 233 -7.25 -4.55 0.17
CA ALA A 233 -7.30 -5.97 -0.11
C ALA A 233 -6.11 -6.71 0.52
N VAL A 234 -6.29 -8.00 0.72
CA VAL A 234 -5.23 -8.95 1.05
C VAL A 234 -5.23 -10.09 0.02
N TYR A 235 -4.05 -10.48 -0.41
CA TYR A 235 -3.83 -11.59 -1.34
C TYR A 235 -2.86 -12.60 -0.71
N PHE A 236 -3.23 -13.88 -0.76
CA PHE A 236 -2.39 -15.00 -0.34
C PHE A 236 -1.88 -15.75 -1.56
N ALA A 237 -0.57 -15.63 -1.80
CA ALA A 237 0.11 -16.55 -2.70
C ALA A 237 0.14 -17.95 -2.05
N GLY A 238 0.01 -18.98 -2.88
CA GLY A 238 0.12 -20.36 -2.44
C GLY A 238 1.57 -20.82 -2.38
N GLY A 239 1.76 -22.09 -2.74
CA GLY A 239 2.93 -22.87 -2.38
C GLY A 239 2.69 -23.67 -1.10
N HIS A 240 3.25 -24.88 -1.03
CA HIS A 240 2.87 -25.83 0.03
C HIS A 240 3.23 -25.32 1.43
N GLY A 241 4.22 -24.42 1.59
CA GLY A 241 4.62 -23.90 2.90
C GLY A 241 3.48 -23.26 3.70
N VAL A 242 2.50 -22.67 3.00
CA VAL A 242 1.30 -22.03 3.60
C VAL A 242 0.56 -22.99 4.54
N MET A 243 0.55 -24.29 4.21
CA MET A 243 -0.14 -25.32 4.99
C MET A 243 0.39 -25.47 6.42
N TRP A 244 1.65 -25.08 6.68
CA TRP A 244 2.29 -25.26 7.99
C TRP A 244 2.28 -24.02 8.86
N ASP A 245 2.42 -22.83 8.28
CA ASP A 245 2.63 -21.61 9.08
C ASP A 245 1.53 -20.56 8.96
N LEU A 246 0.69 -20.60 7.94
CA LEU A 246 -0.39 -19.64 7.74
C LEU A 246 -1.78 -20.22 8.04
N ALA A 247 -1.96 -21.55 7.90
CA ALA A 247 -3.26 -22.20 8.09
C ALA A 247 -3.90 -21.99 9.47
N ASN A 248 -3.10 -21.73 10.51
CA ASN A 248 -3.55 -21.48 11.88
C ASN A 248 -2.85 -20.25 12.49
N HIS A 249 -2.47 -19.27 11.65
CA HIS A 249 -1.73 -18.10 12.12
C HIS A 249 -2.68 -17.01 12.61
N THR A 250 -2.88 -16.92 13.92
CA THR A 250 -3.82 -15.98 14.55
C THR A 250 -3.65 -14.52 14.12
N THR A 251 -2.42 -14.04 13.95
CA THR A 251 -2.19 -12.67 13.42
C THR A 251 -2.66 -12.52 11.97
N SER A 252 -2.36 -13.49 11.10
CA SER A 252 -2.83 -13.49 9.70
C SER A 252 -4.36 -13.52 9.65
N GLU A 253 -4.97 -14.35 10.49
CA GLU A 253 -6.43 -14.45 10.60
C GLU A 253 -7.06 -13.12 11.02
N MET A 254 -6.48 -12.47 12.04
CA MET A 254 -6.92 -11.18 12.54
C MET A 254 -6.80 -10.06 11.49
N ILE A 255 -5.66 -10.01 10.79
CA ILE A 255 -5.44 -9.05 9.69
C ILE A 255 -6.49 -9.25 8.60
N THR A 256 -6.68 -10.49 8.16
CA THR A 256 -7.63 -10.85 7.09
C THR A 256 -9.05 -10.47 7.48
N ARG A 257 -9.48 -10.84 8.70
CA ARG A 257 -10.78 -10.48 9.24
C ARG A 257 -10.99 -8.98 9.22
N LYS A 258 -10.04 -8.20 9.75
CA LYS A 258 -10.15 -6.73 9.80
C LYS A 258 -10.24 -6.10 8.41
N ILE A 259 -9.42 -6.55 7.47
CA ILE A 259 -9.48 -6.07 6.08
C ILE A 259 -10.85 -6.39 5.48
N TYR A 260 -11.32 -7.63 5.62
CA TYR A 260 -12.61 -8.04 5.10
C TYR A 260 -13.79 -7.30 5.76
N GLU A 261 -13.78 -7.09 7.07
CA GLU A 261 -14.85 -6.38 7.77
C GLU A 261 -14.85 -4.87 7.47
N ASN A 262 -13.68 -4.31 7.13
CA ASN A 262 -13.56 -2.94 6.60
C ASN A 262 -13.86 -2.86 5.09
N ASN A 263 -14.75 -3.71 4.60
CA ASN A 263 -15.15 -3.83 3.19
C ASN A 263 -14.02 -4.24 2.22
N GLY A 264 -12.85 -4.67 2.67
CA GLY A 264 -11.72 -5.05 1.81
C GLY A 264 -11.89 -6.39 1.09
N ILE A 265 -11.09 -6.64 0.05
CA ILE A 265 -11.18 -7.88 -0.74
C ILE A 265 -10.16 -8.91 -0.25
N VAL A 266 -10.54 -10.18 -0.23
CA VAL A 266 -9.65 -11.30 0.13
C VAL A 266 -9.44 -12.14 -1.11
N GLY A 267 -8.19 -12.28 -1.53
CA GLY A 267 -7.74 -13.12 -2.64
C GLY A 267 -6.86 -14.26 -2.15
N ALA A 268 -7.01 -15.47 -2.69
CA ALA A 268 -6.11 -16.57 -2.39
C ALA A 268 -6.06 -17.61 -3.51
N VAL A 269 -4.88 -18.10 -3.87
CA VAL A 269 -4.71 -19.08 -4.98
C VAL A 269 -3.98 -20.34 -4.51
N CYS A 270 -4.25 -21.49 -5.15
CA CYS A 270 -3.52 -22.74 -4.92
C CYS A 270 -3.66 -23.20 -3.46
N HIS A 271 -2.57 -23.27 -2.69
CA HIS A 271 -2.61 -23.53 -1.24
C HIS A 271 -2.84 -22.28 -0.38
N GLY A 272 -2.81 -21.08 -0.97
CA GLY A 272 -3.11 -19.81 -0.32
C GLY A 272 -4.41 -19.81 0.48
N PRO A 273 -5.52 -20.44 0.00
CA PRO A 273 -6.77 -20.54 0.74
C PRO A 273 -6.63 -21.20 2.13
N ALA A 274 -5.58 -21.99 2.38
CA ALA A 274 -5.32 -22.52 3.73
C ALA A 274 -5.23 -21.40 4.78
N ALA A 275 -4.68 -20.24 4.43
CA ALA A 275 -4.54 -19.09 5.32
C ALA A 275 -5.87 -18.43 5.72
N ILE A 276 -6.95 -18.70 4.98
CA ILE A 276 -8.28 -18.09 5.21
C ILE A 276 -9.30 -19.09 5.77
N THR A 277 -8.98 -20.37 5.75
CA THR A 277 -9.84 -21.48 6.21
C THR A 277 -10.31 -21.32 7.67
N ASN A 278 -9.45 -20.78 8.54
CA ASN A 278 -9.75 -20.60 9.96
C ASN A 278 -10.11 -19.15 10.35
N VAL A 279 -10.18 -18.24 9.38
CA VAL A 279 -10.62 -16.85 9.63
C VAL A 279 -12.08 -16.88 10.08
N LYS A 280 -12.32 -16.55 11.35
CA LYS A 280 -13.67 -16.29 11.88
C LYS A 280 -13.99 -14.82 11.80
N LEU A 281 -15.18 -14.47 11.33
CA LEU A 281 -15.71 -13.11 11.36
C LEU A 281 -16.24 -12.76 12.76
N SER A 282 -16.51 -11.49 13.02
CA SER A 282 -17.01 -11.00 14.31
C SER A 282 -18.41 -11.53 14.64
N ASN A 283 -19.15 -12.01 13.64
CA ASN A 283 -20.43 -12.71 13.83
C ASN A 283 -20.26 -14.18 14.30
N GLY A 284 -19.02 -14.69 14.38
CA GLY A 284 -18.69 -16.05 14.81
C GLY A 284 -18.59 -17.08 13.68
N GLU A 285 -19.02 -16.76 12.47
CA GLU A 285 -18.96 -17.64 11.30
C GLU A 285 -17.56 -17.66 10.68
N PHE A 286 -17.21 -18.75 10.00
CA PHE A 286 -15.99 -18.76 9.18
C PHE A 286 -16.19 -17.89 7.94
N LEU A 287 -15.16 -17.16 7.52
CA LEU A 287 -15.17 -16.33 6.30
C LEU A 287 -15.60 -17.13 5.06
N VAL A 288 -15.23 -18.41 5.02
CA VAL A 288 -15.52 -19.33 3.91
C VAL A 288 -16.91 -19.98 3.99
N GLN A 289 -17.63 -19.84 5.11
CA GLN A 289 -18.90 -20.52 5.33
C GLN A 289 -19.97 -20.01 4.35
N GLY A 290 -20.57 -20.93 3.60
CA GLY A 290 -21.58 -20.63 2.57
C GLY A 290 -21.03 -19.95 1.31
N LYS A 291 -19.72 -19.75 1.20
CA LYS A 291 -19.08 -19.09 0.05
C LYS A 291 -18.76 -20.06 -1.06
N VAL A 292 -19.03 -19.67 -2.31
CA VAL A 292 -18.50 -20.39 -3.47
C VAL A 292 -17.01 -20.10 -3.61
N LEU A 293 -16.20 -21.16 -3.59
CA LEU A 293 -14.73 -21.04 -3.59
C LEU A 293 -14.04 -22.21 -4.29
N THR A 294 -12.74 -22.07 -4.51
CA THR A 294 -11.84 -23.12 -5.01
C THR A 294 -10.48 -23.06 -4.31
N SER A 295 -9.64 -24.07 -4.51
CA SER A 295 -8.25 -24.14 -4.05
C SER A 295 -7.54 -25.24 -4.80
N PHE A 296 -6.26 -25.48 -4.49
CA PHE A 296 -5.56 -26.67 -4.97
C PHE A 296 -6.36 -27.91 -4.56
N THR A 297 -6.69 -28.74 -5.53
CA THR A 297 -7.67 -29.81 -5.33
C THR A 297 -6.99 -31.05 -4.76
N ASN A 298 -7.78 -31.91 -4.10
CA ASN A 298 -7.30 -33.22 -3.66
C ASN A 298 -6.76 -34.07 -4.83
N LYS A 299 -7.34 -33.89 -6.03
CA LYS A 299 -6.89 -34.58 -7.25
C LYS A 299 -5.51 -34.11 -7.69
N GLU A 300 -5.25 -32.81 -7.68
CA GLU A 300 -3.94 -32.25 -7.99
C GLU A 300 -2.91 -32.64 -6.91
N GLU A 301 -3.28 -32.57 -5.63
CA GLU A 301 -2.44 -32.98 -4.48
C GLU A 301 -2.04 -34.47 -4.55
N LYS A 302 -2.98 -35.33 -4.95
CA LYS A 302 -2.71 -36.75 -5.16
C LYS A 302 -1.84 -36.98 -6.39
N TYR A 303 -2.05 -36.22 -7.47
CA TYR A 303 -1.27 -36.32 -8.69
C TYR A 303 0.21 -36.03 -8.44
N ILE A 304 0.52 -35.00 -7.65
CA ILE A 304 1.89 -34.66 -7.24
C ILE A 304 2.41 -35.50 -6.05
N LYS A 305 1.61 -36.47 -5.56
CA LYS A 305 1.95 -37.43 -4.51
C LYS A 305 2.26 -36.80 -3.13
N LEU A 306 1.78 -35.58 -2.87
CA LEU A 306 2.01 -34.88 -1.59
C LEU A 306 0.84 -34.98 -0.61
N HIS A 307 -0.29 -35.58 -1.02
CA HIS A 307 -1.48 -35.83 -0.18
C HIS A 307 -1.26 -36.57 1.15
N LYS A 308 -0.11 -37.25 1.33
CA LYS A 308 0.28 -37.91 2.59
C LYS A 308 1.31 -37.12 3.42
N ILE A 309 1.80 -36.01 2.89
CA ILE A 309 2.84 -35.17 3.49
C ILE A 309 2.24 -33.88 4.04
N VAL A 310 1.28 -33.29 3.32
CA VAL A 310 0.55 -32.11 3.80
C VAL A 310 -0.17 -32.42 5.12
N PRO A 311 -0.28 -31.44 6.05
CA PRO A 311 -0.87 -31.67 7.36
C PRO A 311 -2.38 -31.98 7.31
N PHE A 312 -3.05 -31.55 6.23
CA PHE A 312 -4.44 -31.84 5.92
C PHE A 312 -4.66 -31.61 4.42
N LEU A 313 -5.76 -32.16 3.89
CA LEU A 313 -6.21 -31.89 2.53
C LEU A 313 -7.00 -30.57 2.50
N LEU A 314 -6.52 -29.60 1.72
CA LEU A 314 -7.07 -28.24 1.75
C LEU A 314 -8.54 -28.18 1.30
N GLN A 315 -8.89 -28.90 0.23
CA GLN A 315 -10.27 -28.98 -0.24
C GLN A 315 -11.20 -29.53 0.85
N ASP A 316 -10.83 -30.65 1.48
CA ASP A 316 -11.63 -31.27 2.54
C ASP A 316 -11.86 -30.32 3.71
N GLU A 317 -10.82 -29.60 4.12
CA GLU A 317 -10.92 -28.67 5.22
C GLU A 317 -11.81 -27.47 4.87
N LEU A 318 -11.72 -26.93 3.65
CA LEU A 318 -12.60 -25.84 3.20
C LEU A 318 -14.08 -26.27 3.15
N GLU A 319 -14.36 -27.46 2.63
CA GLU A 319 -15.71 -28.05 2.62
C GLU A 319 -16.21 -28.28 4.05
N ARG A 320 -15.36 -28.77 4.96
CA ARG A 320 -15.68 -28.97 6.38
C ARG A 320 -16.04 -27.67 7.10
N LYS A 321 -15.47 -26.53 6.66
CA LYS A 321 -15.79 -25.19 7.16
C LYS A 321 -17.02 -24.57 6.49
N GLY A 322 -17.73 -25.32 5.65
CA GLY A 322 -18.95 -24.91 4.98
C GLY A 322 -18.73 -24.18 3.66
N GLY A 323 -17.53 -24.23 3.08
CA GLY A 323 -17.27 -23.70 1.74
C GLY A 323 -17.95 -24.53 0.65
N VAL A 324 -18.57 -23.86 -0.33
CA VAL A 324 -19.17 -24.49 -1.50
C VAL A 324 -18.10 -24.64 -2.57
N PHE A 325 -17.38 -25.76 -2.51
CA PHE A 325 -16.20 -25.99 -3.36
C PHE A 325 -16.56 -26.23 -4.83
N LYS A 326 -15.82 -25.58 -5.74
CA LYS A 326 -15.91 -25.77 -7.20
C LYS A 326 -14.52 -26.06 -7.76
N SER A 327 -14.44 -27.02 -8.66
CA SER A 327 -13.18 -27.36 -9.34
C SER A 327 -13.39 -27.68 -10.81
N VAL A 328 -12.30 -27.53 -11.55
CA VAL A 328 -12.13 -28.01 -12.92
C VAL A 328 -11.02 -29.07 -12.95
N ASP A 329 -10.74 -29.61 -14.13
CA ASP A 329 -9.65 -30.55 -14.32
C ASP A 329 -8.28 -29.98 -13.88
N ASN A 330 -7.39 -30.89 -13.49
CA ASN A 330 -6.07 -30.54 -12.96
C ASN A 330 -5.35 -29.54 -13.89
N TRP A 331 -4.72 -28.52 -13.29
CA TRP A 331 -3.90 -27.51 -13.96
C TRP A 331 -4.66 -26.56 -14.90
N GLN A 332 -5.98 -26.71 -15.04
CA GLN A 332 -6.80 -25.74 -15.77
C GLN A 332 -7.06 -24.50 -14.90
N PRO A 333 -7.12 -23.30 -15.51
CA PRO A 333 -7.42 -22.07 -14.79
C PRO A 333 -8.88 -22.07 -14.31
N ASN A 334 -9.09 -21.84 -13.02
CA ASN A 334 -10.41 -21.72 -12.41
C ASN A 334 -10.39 -20.70 -11.26
N VAL A 335 -11.25 -19.71 -11.36
CA VAL A 335 -11.39 -18.63 -10.38
C VAL A 335 -12.84 -18.57 -9.94
N GLN A 336 -13.06 -18.52 -8.63
CA GLN A 336 -14.37 -18.34 -8.01
C GLN A 336 -14.42 -16.98 -7.33
N VAL A 337 -15.46 -16.20 -7.65
CA VAL A 337 -15.72 -14.88 -7.06
C VAL A 337 -17.04 -14.96 -6.32
N ASP A 338 -17.01 -14.82 -4.99
CA ASP A 338 -18.21 -14.72 -4.16
C ASP A 338 -18.11 -13.45 -3.30
N GLN A 339 -18.91 -12.45 -3.66
CA GLN A 339 -18.90 -11.13 -3.04
C GLN A 339 -17.51 -10.49 -3.07
N ARG A 340 -16.77 -10.53 -1.96
CA ARG A 340 -15.43 -9.94 -1.79
C ARG A 340 -14.36 -11.00 -1.49
N LEU A 341 -14.70 -12.28 -1.68
CA LEU A 341 -13.77 -13.40 -1.63
C LEU A 341 -13.50 -13.88 -3.07
N VAL A 342 -12.23 -13.87 -3.46
CA VAL A 342 -11.76 -14.35 -4.76
C VAL A 342 -10.78 -15.49 -4.53
N THR A 343 -11.05 -16.66 -5.09
CA THR A 343 -10.19 -17.84 -4.92
C THR A 343 -9.81 -18.46 -6.25
N GLY A 344 -8.59 -18.96 -6.36
CA GLY A 344 -8.04 -19.55 -7.58
C GLY A 344 -7.52 -20.97 -7.33
N GLN A 345 -7.76 -21.87 -8.27
CA GLN A 345 -7.51 -23.30 -8.04
C GLN A 345 -6.00 -23.64 -7.96
N ASN A 346 -5.19 -23.11 -8.86
CA ASN A 346 -3.81 -23.53 -9.07
C ASN A 346 -3.00 -22.38 -9.70
N PRO A 347 -1.68 -22.52 -9.95
CA PRO A 347 -0.86 -21.43 -10.50
C PRO A 347 -1.41 -20.82 -11.81
N ALA A 348 -2.06 -21.63 -12.66
CA ALA A 348 -2.65 -21.15 -13.92
C ALA A 348 -3.82 -20.17 -13.72
N SER A 349 -4.38 -20.12 -12.49
CA SER A 349 -5.51 -19.26 -12.14
C SER A 349 -5.08 -17.87 -11.65
N THR A 350 -3.80 -17.66 -11.35
CA THR A 350 -3.30 -16.47 -10.65
C THR A 350 -3.59 -15.16 -11.38
N GLY A 351 -3.26 -15.06 -12.67
CA GLY A 351 -3.46 -13.82 -13.43
C GLY A 351 -4.94 -13.40 -13.44
N LYS A 352 -5.85 -14.33 -13.76
CA LYS A 352 -7.30 -14.09 -13.77
C LYS A 352 -7.84 -13.73 -12.38
N LEU A 353 -7.30 -14.33 -11.32
CA LEU A 353 -7.68 -13.98 -9.95
C LEU A 353 -7.31 -12.53 -9.63
N ALA A 354 -6.10 -12.10 -10.01
CA ALA A 354 -5.66 -10.72 -9.79
C ALA A 354 -6.51 -9.73 -10.57
N GLU A 355 -6.86 -10.03 -11.82
CA GLU A 355 -7.79 -9.24 -12.64
C GLU A 355 -9.16 -9.08 -11.96
N GLU A 356 -9.75 -10.15 -11.43
CA GLU A 356 -11.04 -10.08 -10.71
C GLU A 356 -10.95 -9.27 -9.42
N MET A 357 -9.87 -9.39 -8.66
CA MET A 357 -9.64 -8.55 -7.49
C MET A 357 -9.53 -7.07 -7.86
N ILE A 358 -8.80 -6.75 -8.93
CA ILE A 358 -8.66 -5.38 -9.45
C ILE A 358 -10.01 -4.84 -9.91
N ARG A 359 -10.81 -5.64 -10.61
CA ARG A 359 -12.17 -5.27 -11.04
C ARG A 359 -13.06 -4.92 -9.85
N LEU A 360 -13.04 -5.76 -8.80
CA LEU A 360 -13.80 -5.49 -7.57
C LEU A 360 -13.29 -4.22 -6.88
N LEU A 361 -11.97 -4.00 -6.81
CA LEU A 361 -11.40 -2.78 -6.25
C LEU A 361 -11.84 -1.54 -7.06
N ALA A 362 -11.74 -1.58 -8.38
CA ALA A 362 -12.15 -0.48 -9.26
C ALA A 362 -13.64 -0.12 -9.07
N SER A 363 -14.53 -1.11 -8.98
CA SER A 363 -15.96 -0.87 -8.76
C SER A 363 -16.29 -0.16 -7.44
N LYS A 364 -15.43 -0.28 -6.41
CA LYS A 364 -15.59 0.48 -5.15
C LYS A 364 -15.26 1.97 -5.31
N SER A 365 -14.50 2.34 -6.34
CA SER A 365 -14.14 3.73 -6.62
C SER A 365 -15.25 4.49 -7.34
N ASP A 366 -16.11 3.78 -8.08
CA ASP A 366 -17.21 4.37 -8.87
C ASP A 366 -18.50 4.60 -8.05
N VAL A 367 -18.59 4.01 -6.85
CA VAL A 367 -19.74 4.13 -5.94
C VAL A 367 -19.39 5.04 -4.76
N LYS A 368 -19.05 6.31 -5.01
CA LYS A 368 -19.05 7.36 -3.98
C LYS A 368 -19.33 8.75 -4.55
#